data_AF-A0A9W9YH64-F1
#
_entry.id   AF-A0A9W9YH64-F1
#
_cell.length_a   1.000
_cell.length_b   1.000
_cell.length_c   1.000
_cell.angle_alpha   90.00
_cell.angle_beta   90.00
_cell.angle_gamma   90.00
#
_symmetry.space_group_name_H-M   'P 1'
#
loop_
_entity.id
_entity.type
_entity.pdbx_description
1 polymer ?
#
loop_
_entity_poly.entity_id
_entity_poly.type
_entity_poly.pdbx_seq_one_letter_code
_entity_poly.pdbx_strand_id
1 'polypeptide(L)'
;MRHSRFNSIYTFLVACFLSTVWQTSSEAQPWIHLKPDAADQQPSRDKLKIKIPPEPKSYPSDPIDSDFDVDALKRKLGKDFVPEYIALTKEEFLKKKKSNDTAAREQDFVRKMLVRSMPEEIKSLDFRMPGMKRYLGSKASKKLQLWLWQVSHCSVLQKWKDLGVRYWPRYINAGRCSKRQRARFLQE
;
A
#
# COMPACT_ATOMS: atom_id res chain seq x y z
N MET A 1 36.89 -56.43 32.91
CA MET A 1 35.97 -56.30 31.75
C MET A 1 34.58 -55.70 32.05
N ARG A 2 34.29 -55.13 33.25
CA ARG A 2 32.97 -54.51 33.56
C ARG A 2 32.87 -52.99 33.35
N HIS A 3 33.97 -52.25 33.46
CA HIS A 3 33.97 -50.78 33.33
C HIS A 3 33.66 -50.28 31.90
N SER A 4 34.15 -50.98 30.87
CA SER A 4 33.96 -50.57 29.47
C SER A 4 32.50 -50.66 29.01
N ARG A 5 31.71 -51.60 29.56
CA ARG A 5 30.29 -51.74 29.21
C ARG A 5 29.41 -50.70 29.91
N PHE A 6 29.77 -50.30 31.13
CA PHE A 6 29.08 -49.23 31.86
C PHE A 6 29.25 -47.87 31.19
N ASN A 7 30.46 -47.54 30.73
CA ASN A 7 30.72 -46.29 30.00
C ASN A 7 29.96 -46.25 28.67
N SER A 8 29.86 -47.37 27.95
CA SER A 8 29.11 -47.45 26.69
C SER A 8 27.60 -47.26 26.91
N ILE A 9 27.03 -47.87 27.95
CA ILE A 9 25.61 -47.68 28.31
C ILE A 9 25.34 -46.23 28.72
N TYR A 10 26.25 -45.62 29.50
CA TYR A 10 26.11 -44.23 29.90
C TYR A 10 26.18 -43.28 28.70
N THR A 11 27.09 -43.52 27.74
CA THR A 11 27.15 -42.73 26.51
C THR A 11 25.90 -42.87 25.64
N PHE A 12 25.32 -44.08 25.56
CA PHE A 12 24.06 -44.28 24.83
C PHE A 12 22.88 -43.56 25.50
N LEU A 13 22.79 -43.61 26.83
CA LEU A 13 21.75 -42.90 27.56
C LEU A 13 21.89 -41.38 27.41
N VAL A 14 23.11 -40.83 27.54
CA VAL A 14 23.37 -39.40 27.34
C VAL A 14 23.04 -38.98 25.89
N ALA A 15 23.40 -39.78 24.89
CA ALA A 15 23.05 -39.51 23.50
C ALA A 15 21.53 -39.54 23.27
N CYS A 16 20.80 -40.49 23.87
CA CYS A 16 19.34 -40.52 23.80
C CYS A 16 18.70 -39.29 24.46
N PHE A 17 19.16 -38.87 25.64
CA PHE A 17 18.65 -37.66 26.30
C PHE A 17 18.97 -36.38 25.51
N LEU A 18 20.15 -36.28 24.89
CA LEU A 18 20.47 -35.13 24.03
C LEU A 18 19.61 -35.13 22.75
N SER A 19 19.32 -36.31 22.19
CA SER A 19 18.47 -36.43 21.00
C SER A 19 17.02 -36.02 21.27
N THR A 20 16.45 -36.41 22.43
CA THR A 20 15.08 -36.03 22.79
C THR A 20 14.96 -34.55 23.11
N VAL A 21 15.97 -33.93 23.71
CA VAL A 21 15.98 -32.47 23.98
C VAL A 21 16.08 -31.66 22.69
N TRP A 22 16.82 -32.15 21.68
CA TRP A 22 16.90 -31.47 20.38
C TRP A 22 15.60 -31.59 19.58
N GLN A 23 14.88 -32.70 19.71
CA GLN A 23 13.66 -32.93 18.96
C GLN A 23 12.45 -32.15 19.49
N THR A 24 12.44 -31.73 20.77
CA THR A 24 11.38 -30.87 21.31
C THR A 24 11.63 -29.37 21.11
N SER A 25 12.84 -28.97 20.71
CA SER A 25 13.18 -27.54 20.51
C SER A 25 12.90 -27.04 19.09
N SER A 26 12.67 -27.94 18.12
CA SER A 26 12.39 -27.55 16.72
C SER A 26 10.93 -27.23 16.41
N GLU A 27 9.99 -27.51 17.32
CA GLU A 27 8.55 -27.32 17.09
C GLU A 27 7.91 -26.41 18.13
N ALA A 28 8.32 -25.14 18.16
CA ALA A 28 7.41 -24.01 18.41
C ALA A 28 8.22 -22.72 18.31
N GLN A 29 7.97 -21.93 17.26
CA GLN A 29 8.21 -20.49 17.31
C GLN A 29 6.85 -19.81 17.52
N PRO A 30 6.43 -19.55 18.78
CA PRO A 30 5.09 -19.02 19.06
C PRO A 30 4.84 -17.62 18.47
N TRP A 31 5.91 -16.91 18.07
CA TRP A 31 5.85 -15.54 17.59
C TRP A 31 5.57 -15.40 16.08
N ILE A 32 5.61 -16.49 15.29
CA ILE A 32 5.35 -16.41 13.84
C ILE A 32 3.89 -15.95 13.56
N HIS A 33 2.95 -16.27 14.46
CA HIS A 33 1.55 -15.87 14.36
C HIS A 33 1.23 -14.45 14.87
N LEU A 34 2.23 -13.72 15.39
CA LEU A 34 2.05 -12.34 15.87
C LEU A 34 2.36 -11.28 14.81
N LYS A 35 2.73 -11.66 13.58
CA LYS A 35 2.69 -10.71 12.48
C LYS A 35 1.22 -10.49 12.13
N PRO A 36 0.62 -9.33 12.41
CA PRO A 36 -0.61 -8.99 11.74
C PRO A 36 -0.31 -9.05 10.24
N ASP A 37 -1.10 -9.83 9.50
CA ASP A 37 -1.07 -9.78 8.05
C ASP A 37 -1.13 -8.32 7.64
N ALA A 38 -0.09 -7.82 6.98
CA ALA A 38 0.01 -6.45 6.50
C ALA A 38 -0.98 -6.17 5.34
N ALA A 39 -2.07 -6.94 5.27
CA ALA A 39 -3.17 -6.77 4.35
C ALA A 39 -4.16 -5.77 4.94
N ASP A 40 -3.90 -4.49 4.67
CA ASP A 40 -4.84 -3.46 4.18
C ASP A 40 -6.28 -3.38 4.74
N GLN A 41 -6.56 -3.95 5.90
CA GLN A 41 -7.71 -3.63 6.71
C GLN A 41 -7.24 -2.65 7.75
N GLN A 42 -7.20 -1.36 7.39
CA GLN A 42 -7.22 -0.34 8.42
C GLN A 42 -8.62 -0.40 9.02
N PRO A 43 -8.84 -1.04 10.20
CA PRO A 43 -10.16 -1.01 10.80
C PRO A 43 -10.49 0.46 10.99
N SER A 44 -11.73 0.86 10.68
CA SER A 44 -12.22 2.18 11.04
C SER A 44 -11.87 2.40 12.51
N ARG A 45 -10.91 3.29 12.78
CA ARG A 45 -10.40 3.63 14.12
C ARG A 45 -11.54 4.05 15.07
N ASP A 46 -12.73 4.27 14.50
CA ASP A 46 -13.97 4.68 15.14
C ASP A 46 -14.70 3.60 15.96
N LYS A 47 -14.32 2.31 15.87
CA LYS A 47 -15.05 1.23 16.59
C LYS A 47 -14.49 0.86 17.97
N LEU A 48 -13.27 1.26 18.31
CA LEU A 48 -12.73 1.13 19.66
C LEU A 48 -12.65 2.52 20.30
N LYS A 49 -13.47 2.76 21.33
CA LYS A 49 -13.38 3.96 22.18
C LYS A 49 -12.17 3.87 23.12
N ILE A 50 -10.98 3.62 22.58
CA ILE A 50 -9.74 3.78 23.33
C ILE A 50 -9.44 5.28 23.33
N LYS A 51 -9.49 5.91 24.50
CA LYS A 51 -8.95 7.26 24.68
C LYS A 51 -7.43 7.17 24.68
N ILE A 52 -6.85 7.13 23.49
CA ILE A 52 -5.40 7.24 23.31
C ILE A 52 -5.04 8.68 23.74
N PRO A 53 -4.15 8.87 24.73
CA PRO A 53 -3.68 10.20 25.07
C PRO A 53 -3.16 10.89 23.81
N PRO A 54 -3.50 12.17 23.57
CA PRO A 54 -2.98 12.88 22.41
C PRO A 54 -1.45 12.84 22.48
N GLU A 55 -0.80 12.43 21.39
CA GLU A 55 0.66 12.43 21.33
C GLU A 55 1.18 13.85 21.62
N PRO A 56 2.23 13.99 22.43
CA PRO A 56 2.86 15.28 22.67
C PRO A 56 3.37 15.86 21.35
N LYS A 57 3.28 17.19 21.22
CA LYS A 57 3.59 17.91 19.97
C LYS A 57 5.03 17.74 19.50
N SER A 58 5.95 17.47 20.43
CA SER A 58 7.37 17.26 20.17
C SER A 58 7.95 16.34 21.25
N TYR A 59 8.90 15.52 20.83
CA TYR A 59 9.74 14.73 21.72
C TYR A 59 11.16 15.28 21.68
N PRO A 60 11.94 15.16 22.77
CA PRO A 60 13.35 15.56 22.77
C PRO A 60 14.20 14.84 21.72
N SER A 61 13.78 13.65 21.27
CA SER A 61 14.43 12.88 20.21
C SER A 61 14.02 13.28 18.80
N ASP A 62 13.10 14.24 18.62
CA ASP A 62 12.69 14.68 17.29
C ASP A 62 13.83 15.49 16.66
N PRO A 63 14.15 15.23 15.38
CA PRO A 63 15.24 15.93 14.70
C PRO A 63 14.93 17.42 14.54
N ILE A 64 15.95 18.26 14.72
CA ILE A 64 15.87 19.71 14.57
C ILE A 64 16.23 20.07 13.12
N ASP A 65 15.75 21.22 12.63
CA ASP A 65 16.04 21.71 11.28
C ASP A 65 17.56 21.79 10.96
N SER A 66 18.41 21.96 11.99
CA SER A 66 19.88 21.97 11.88
C SER A 66 20.51 20.59 11.63
N ASP A 67 19.79 19.51 11.94
CA ASP A 67 20.31 18.14 11.87
C ASP A 67 20.17 17.53 10.47
N PHE A 68 19.48 18.22 9.56
CA PHE A 68 19.20 17.73 8.21
C PHE A 68 20.28 18.15 7.21
N ASP A 69 21.20 17.23 6.92
CA ASP A 69 22.02 17.31 5.71
C ASP A 69 21.20 16.87 4.48
N VAL A 70 20.68 17.86 3.75
CA VAL A 70 19.83 17.65 2.56
C VAL A 70 20.52 16.77 1.52
N ASP A 71 21.83 16.91 1.32
CA ASP A 71 22.54 16.20 0.26
C ASP A 71 22.90 14.77 0.68
N ALA A 72 23.24 14.53 1.95
CA ALA A 72 23.34 13.17 2.47
C ALA A 72 22.00 12.42 2.41
N LEU A 73 20.90 13.10 2.73
CA LEU A 73 19.56 12.49 2.72
C LEU A 73 19.07 12.22 1.29
N LYS A 74 19.32 13.12 0.35
CA LYS A 74 19.07 12.86 -1.09
C LYS A 74 19.86 11.66 -1.59
N ARG A 75 21.14 11.54 -1.21
CA ARG A 75 21.97 10.39 -1.59
C ARG A 75 21.45 9.08 -1.02
N LYS A 76 20.96 9.09 0.24
CA LYS A 76 20.34 7.91 0.86
C LYS A 76 19.03 7.51 0.17
N LEU A 77 18.23 8.48 -0.25
CA LEU A 77 16.96 8.23 -0.94
C LEU A 77 17.15 7.78 -2.39
N GLY A 78 18.21 8.27 -3.05
CA GLY A 78 18.62 7.82 -4.37
C GLY A 78 17.51 8.00 -5.42
N LYS A 79 17.06 6.88 -6.00
CA LYS A 79 16.09 6.87 -7.12
C LYS A 79 14.66 7.18 -6.69
N ASP A 80 14.35 7.04 -5.40
CA ASP A 80 13.01 7.31 -4.87
C ASP A 80 12.76 8.82 -4.69
N PHE A 81 13.81 9.65 -4.84
CA PHE A 81 13.68 11.09 -4.87
C PHE A 81 13.08 11.55 -6.20
N VAL A 82 11.76 11.69 -6.25
CA VAL A 82 11.04 12.26 -7.40
C VAL A 82 10.61 13.70 -7.08
N PRO A 83 11.27 14.73 -7.65
CA PRO A 83 11.03 16.13 -7.30
C PRO A 83 9.63 16.63 -7.66
N GLU A 84 8.93 15.94 -8.56
CA GLU A 84 7.52 16.25 -8.92
C GLU A 84 6.56 15.94 -7.75
N TYR A 85 6.84 14.90 -6.96
CA TYR A 85 5.97 14.43 -5.87
C TYR A 85 6.47 14.81 -4.48
N ILE A 86 7.56 15.56 -4.39
CA ILE A 86 8.25 15.90 -3.15
C ILE A 86 8.40 17.42 -3.05
N ALA A 87 8.29 17.96 -1.83
CA ALA A 87 8.70 19.32 -1.53
C ALA A 87 9.61 19.31 -0.29
N LEU A 88 10.75 20.01 -0.38
CA LEU A 88 11.73 20.06 0.71
C LEU A 88 11.40 21.16 1.71
N THR A 89 10.90 22.29 1.20
CA THR A 89 10.57 23.46 2.02
C THR A 89 9.07 23.68 2.13
N LYS A 90 8.65 24.32 3.24
CA LYS A 90 7.24 24.70 3.45
C LYS A 90 6.74 25.65 2.35
N GLU A 91 7.59 26.53 1.84
CA GLU A 91 7.23 27.45 0.77
C GLU A 91 6.95 26.73 -0.55
N GLU A 92 7.83 25.79 -0.93
CA GLU A 92 7.64 24.95 -2.11
C GLU A 92 6.35 24.13 -2.00
N PHE A 93 6.10 23.55 -0.82
CA PHE A 93 4.85 22.86 -0.52
C PHE A 93 3.63 23.75 -0.71
N LEU A 94 3.65 24.99 -0.21
CA LEU A 94 2.52 25.92 -0.37
C LEU A 94 2.34 26.36 -1.82
N LYS A 95 3.42 26.55 -2.58
CA LYS A 95 3.36 26.89 -4.01
C LYS A 95 2.76 25.73 -4.82
N LYS A 96 3.28 24.51 -4.65
CA LYS A 96 2.79 23.30 -5.35
C LYS A 96 1.38 22.88 -4.92
N LYS A 97 0.97 23.19 -3.68
CA LYS A 97 -0.41 22.96 -3.22
C LYS A 97 -1.40 23.96 -3.84
N LYS A 98 -0.96 25.18 -4.12
CA LYS A 98 -1.81 26.25 -4.68
C LYS A 98 -1.88 26.24 -6.21
N SER A 99 -0.97 25.55 -6.90
CA SER A 99 -1.06 25.40 -8.34
C SER A 99 -2.32 24.58 -8.69
N ASN A 100 -3.36 25.25 -9.20
CA ASN A 100 -4.62 24.67 -9.70
C ASN A 100 -4.45 23.75 -10.92
N ASP A 101 -3.21 23.45 -11.31
CA ASP A 101 -2.84 22.73 -12.52
C ASP A 101 -3.18 21.23 -12.44
N THR A 102 -3.38 20.69 -11.24
CA THR A 102 -3.72 19.27 -11.03
C THR A 102 -5.08 18.91 -11.60
N ALA A 103 -6.11 19.76 -11.43
CA ALA A 103 -7.47 19.46 -11.88
C ALA A 103 -7.60 19.46 -13.42
N ALA A 104 -6.93 20.40 -14.10
CA ALA A 104 -6.93 20.46 -15.56
C ALA A 104 -6.16 19.28 -16.18
N ARG A 105 -5.01 18.93 -15.60
CA ARG A 105 -4.21 17.78 -16.01
C ARG A 105 -4.91 16.45 -15.76
N GLU A 106 -5.68 16.32 -14.68
CA GLU A 106 -6.52 15.15 -14.41
C GLU A 106 -7.62 14.98 -15.45
N GLN A 107 -8.33 16.05 -15.83
CA GLN A 107 -9.38 15.96 -16.86
C GLN A 107 -8.81 15.57 -18.23
N ASP A 108 -7.66 16.14 -18.60
CA ASP A 108 -6.99 15.78 -19.85
C ASP A 108 -6.44 14.34 -19.83
N PHE A 109 -5.92 13.89 -18.68
CA PHE A 109 -5.51 12.50 -18.49
C PHE A 109 -6.70 11.54 -18.67
N VAL A 110 -7.84 11.80 -18.01
CA VAL A 110 -9.04 10.99 -18.14
C VAL A 110 -9.51 10.95 -19.59
N ARG A 111 -9.52 12.10 -20.29
CA ARG A 111 -9.89 12.17 -21.70
C ARG A 111 -8.97 11.35 -22.60
N LYS A 112 -7.65 11.45 -22.40
CA LYS A 112 -6.65 10.68 -23.17
C LYS A 112 -6.73 9.18 -22.87
N MET A 113 -6.92 8.84 -21.60
CA MET A 113 -7.06 7.46 -21.14
C MET A 113 -8.25 6.80 -21.82
N LEU A 114 -9.46 7.40 -21.72
CA LEU A 114 -10.72 6.91 -22.30
C LEU A 114 -10.69 6.70 -23.82
N VAL A 115 -9.66 7.21 -24.52
CA VAL A 115 -9.50 7.04 -25.96
C VAL A 115 -8.51 5.93 -26.30
N ARG A 116 -7.51 5.64 -25.45
CA ARG A 116 -6.34 4.82 -25.85
C ARG A 116 -6.16 3.50 -25.10
N SER A 117 -6.51 3.42 -23.83
CA SER A 117 -6.11 2.31 -22.96
C SER A 117 -7.29 1.52 -22.38
N MET A 118 -8.29 1.16 -23.19
CA MET A 118 -9.49 0.48 -22.68
C MET A 118 -9.06 -0.90 -22.15
N PRO A 119 -9.47 -1.28 -20.93
CA PRO A 119 -9.22 -2.62 -20.42
C PRO A 119 -9.85 -3.67 -21.33
N GLU A 120 -9.16 -4.80 -21.53
CA GLU A 120 -9.65 -5.88 -22.39
C GLU A 120 -10.96 -6.46 -21.88
N GLU A 121 -11.15 -6.47 -20.55
CA GLU A 121 -12.38 -6.93 -19.89
C GLU A 121 -13.60 -6.10 -20.30
N ILE A 122 -13.43 -4.82 -20.65
CA ILE A 122 -14.51 -3.96 -21.14
C ILE A 122 -14.66 -4.10 -22.65
N LYS A 123 -13.55 -4.25 -23.39
CA LYS A 123 -13.57 -4.43 -24.85
C LYS A 123 -14.25 -5.73 -25.27
N SER A 124 -14.05 -6.80 -24.51
CA SER A 124 -14.60 -8.14 -24.80
C SER A 124 -16.04 -8.35 -24.34
N LEU A 125 -16.70 -7.32 -23.78
CA LEU A 125 -18.09 -7.43 -23.36
C LEU A 125 -19.04 -7.56 -24.54
N ASP A 126 -19.76 -8.67 -24.57
CA ASP A 126 -20.83 -8.95 -25.51
C ASP A 126 -22.18 -8.51 -24.93
N PHE A 127 -22.73 -7.41 -25.44
CA PHE A 127 -24.04 -6.92 -25.02
C PHE A 127 -25.16 -7.64 -25.78
N ARG A 128 -25.54 -8.81 -25.29
CA ARG A 128 -26.73 -9.54 -25.76
C ARG A 128 -27.97 -9.02 -25.01
N MET A 129 -29.05 -8.74 -25.73
CA MET A 129 -30.28 -8.26 -25.09
C MET A 129 -31.00 -9.43 -24.38
N PRO A 130 -31.40 -9.30 -23.11
CA PRO A 130 -32.21 -10.31 -22.44
C PRO A 130 -33.50 -10.59 -23.21
N GLY A 131 -33.82 -11.86 -23.45
CA GLY A 131 -35.03 -12.27 -24.18
C GLY A 131 -34.95 -12.14 -25.71
N MET A 132 -33.89 -11.56 -26.27
CA MET A 132 -33.67 -11.45 -27.72
C MET A 132 -32.35 -12.15 -28.10
N LYS A 133 -32.35 -13.04 -29.10
CA LYS A 133 -31.09 -13.61 -29.66
C LYS A 133 -30.24 -12.56 -30.44
N ARG A 134 -30.52 -11.27 -30.28
CA ARG A 134 -29.87 -10.17 -31.00
C ARG A 134 -28.89 -9.45 -30.07
N TYR A 135 -27.73 -9.15 -30.63
CA TYR A 135 -26.71 -8.30 -30.01
C TYR A 135 -27.07 -6.83 -30.17
N LEU A 136 -26.61 -5.97 -29.26
CA LEU A 136 -26.58 -4.53 -29.52
C LEU A 136 -25.77 -4.26 -30.78
N GLY A 137 -26.25 -3.31 -31.60
CA GLY A 137 -25.52 -2.88 -32.78
C GLY A 137 -24.14 -2.32 -32.42
N SER A 138 -23.16 -2.48 -33.31
CA SER A 138 -21.75 -2.10 -33.06
C SER A 138 -21.55 -0.67 -32.52
N LYS A 139 -22.36 0.29 -33.00
CA LYS A 139 -22.33 1.69 -32.51
C LYS A 139 -22.84 1.83 -31.07
N ALA A 140 -23.89 1.10 -30.71
CA ALA A 140 -24.47 1.14 -29.37
C ALA A 140 -23.56 0.42 -28.37
N SER A 141 -23.04 -0.75 -28.75
CA SER A 141 -22.06 -1.51 -27.96
C SER A 141 -20.81 -0.67 -27.66
N LYS A 142 -20.25 0.03 -28.64
CA LYS A 142 -19.08 0.89 -28.45
C LYS A 142 -19.36 2.08 -27.51
N LYS A 143 -20.54 2.69 -27.59
CA LYS A 143 -20.95 3.75 -26.65
C LYS A 143 -21.09 3.20 -25.23
N LEU A 144 -21.65 2.00 -25.08
CA LEU A 144 -21.82 1.37 -23.77
C LEU A 144 -20.48 0.98 -23.15
N GLN A 145 -19.52 0.48 -23.93
CA GLN A 145 -18.14 0.22 -23.48
C GLN A 145 -17.44 1.49 -22.99
N LEU A 146 -17.54 2.59 -23.73
CA LEU A 146 -16.98 3.87 -23.33
C LEU A 146 -17.62 4.40 -22.04
N TRP A 147 -18.94 4.26 -21.91
CA TRP A 147 -19.66 4.64 -20.70
C TRP A 147 -19.25 3.78 -19.50
N LEU A 148 -19.19 2.46 -19.66
CA LEU A 148 -18.75 1.53 -18.61
C LEU A 148 -17.35 1.87 -18.12
N TRP A 149 -16.43 2.18 -19.05
CA TRP A 149 -15.08 2.58 -18.70
C TRP A 149 -15.03 3.91 -17.95
N GLN A 150 -15.82 4.90 -18.36
CA GLN A 150 -15.90 6.17 -17.64
C GLN A 150 -16.43 5.99 -16.22
N VAL A 151 -17.37 5.06 -16.00
CA VAL A 151 -17.99 4.80 -14.70
C VAL A 151 -17.10 3.93 -13.81
N SER A 152 -16.35 2.98 -14.38
CA SER A 152 -15.49 2.06 -13.65
C SER A 152 -14.11 2.63 -13.30
N HIS A 153 -13.68 3.69 -14.00
CA HIS A 153 -12.41 4.35 -13.75
C HIS A 153 -12.36 5.01 -12.35
N CYS A 154 -11.31 4.72 -11.57
CA CYS A 154 -10.99 5.48 -10.35
C CYS A 154 -10.06 6.65 -10.67
N SER A 155 -10.56 7.87 -10.60
CA SER A 155 -9.69 9.05 -10.66
C SER A 155 -8.83 9.14 -9.40
N VAL A 156 -7.51 9.14 -9.57
CA VAL A 156 -6.54 9.39 -8.51
C VAL A 156 -6.43 10.89 -8.32
N LEU A 157 -6.88 11.40 -7.18
CA LEU A 157 -6.74 12.80 -6.80
C LEU A 157 -5.41 13.01 -6.10
N GLN A 158 -4.61 13.93 -6.59
CA GLN A 158 -3.35 14.29 -5.95
C GLN A 158 -3.59 15.17 -4.71
N LYS A 159 -3.02 14.77 -3.57
CA LYS A 159 -3.11 15.53 -2.32
C LYS A 159 -1.75 15.65 -1.65
N TRP A 160 -1.28 16.88 -1.55
CA TRP A 160 -0.13 17.24 -0.73
C TRP A 160 -0.40 17.03 0.76
N LYS A 161 0.48 16.28 1.43
CA LYS A 161 0.43 15.92 2.85
C LYS A 161 1.73 16.33 3.56
N ASP A 162 1.60 16.78 4.79
CA ASP A 162 2.70 16.96 5.74
C ASP A 162 2.79 15.69 6.61
N LEU A 163 3.94 15.01 6.57
CA LEU A 163 4.21 13.81 7.36
C LEU A 163 4.77 14.13 8.76
N GLY A 164 5.19 15.37 8.99
CA GLY A 164 5.84 15.80 10.23
C GLY A 164 7.36 15.68 10.20
N VAL A 165 8.00 16.11 11.29
CA VAL A 165 9.46 16.28 11.41
C VAL A 165 10.26 14.99 11.40
N ARG A 166 9.62 13.85 11.71
CA ARG A 166 10.26 12.52 11.77
C ARG A 166 10.46 11.88 10.40
N TYR A 167 9.82 12.43 9.38
CA TYR A 167 9.88 11.91 8.01
C TYR A 167 10.65 12.89 7.14
N TRP A 168 11.56 12.34 6.34
CA TRP A 168 12.27 13.10 5.33
C TRP A 168 12.18 12.36 4.00
N PRO A 169 11.70 13.00 2.92
CA PRO A 169 11.16 14.37 2.85
C PRO A 169 9.81 14.54 3.56
N ARG A 170 9.63 15.67 4.25
CA ARG A 170 8.45 15.95 5.07
C ARG A 170 7.15 16.12 4.28
N TYR A 171 7.23 16.77 3.13
CA TYR A 171 6.07 17.10 2.31
C TYR A 171 6.02 16.22 1.07
N ILE A 172 4.97 15.43 0.95
CA ILE A 172 4.78 14.49 -0.16
C ILE A 172 3.43 14.72 -0.84
N ASN A 173 3.39 14.47 -2.14
CA ASN A 173 2.16 14.42 -2.92
C ASN A 173 1.68 12.97 -2.99
N ALA A 174 0.64 12.66 -2.23
CA ALA A 174 0.04 11.33 -2.21
C ALA A 174 -1.20 11.30 -3.11
N GLY A 175 -1.27 10.30 -3.99
CA GLY A 175 -2.47 10.00 -4.76
C GLY A 175 -3.52 9.34 -3.86
N ARG A 176 -4.76 9.82 -3.92
CA ARG A 176 -5.90 9.18 -3.26
C ARG A 176 -7.01 8.92 -4.25
N CYS A 177 -7.47 7.67 -4.31
CA CYS A 177 -8.67 7.32 -5.06
C CYS A 177 -9.90 8.06 -4.51
N SER A 178 -10.68 8.69 -5.39
CA SER A 178 -11.97 9.28 -5.01
C SER A 178 -12.92 8.18 -4.54
N LYS A 179 -13.36 8.23 -3.27
CA LYS A 179 -14.27 7.24 -2.67
C LYS A 179 -15.63 7.13 -3.38
N ARG A 180 -15.95 8.06 -4.29
CA ARG A 180 -17.25 8.16 -4.94
C ARG A 180 -17.54 7.01 -5.91
N GLN A 181 -16.52 6.25 -6.29
CA GLN A 181 -16.68 5.07 -7.15
C GLN A 181 -16.00 3.86 -6.49
N ARG A 182 -16.66 3.26 -5.49
CA ARG A 182 -16.54 1.82 -5.32
C ARG A 182 -17.25 1.19 -6.53
N ALA A 183 -16.59 1.19 -7.68
CA ALA A 183 -17.08 0.51 -8.88
C ALA A 183 -16.85 -1.00 -8.72
N ARG A 184 -17.46 -1.59 -7.68
CA ARG A 184 -17.63 -3.03 -7.59
C ARG A 184 -18.92 -3.35 -8.35
N PHE A 185 -18.83 -3.32 -9.68
CA PHE A 185 -19.87 -3.85 -10.57
C PHE A 185 -19.75 -5.36 -10.76
N LEU A 186 -18.69 -5.98 -10.23
CA LEU A 186 -18.42 -7.41 -10.30
C LEU A 186 -18.31 -7.99 -8.90
N GLN A 187 -19.45 -8.15 -8.24
CA GLN A 187 -19.57 -9.17 -7.21
C GLN A 187 -20.96 -9.79 -7.34
N GLU A 188 -21.03 -10.82 -8.18
CA GLU A 188 -21.95 -11.93 -7.97
C GLU A 188 -21.53 -12.71 -6.72
#